data_AF-A0A919SKW8-F1
#
_entry.id   AF-A0A919SKW8-F1
#
_cell.length_a   1.000
_cell.length_b   1.000
_cell.length_c   1.000
_cell.angle_alpha   90.00
_cell.angle_beta   90.00
_cell.angle_gamma   90.00
#
_symmetry.space_group_name_H-M   'P 1'
#
loop_
_entity.id
_entity.type
_entity.pdbx_description
1 polymer ?
#
loop_
_entity_poly.entity_id
_entity_poly.type
_entity_poly.pdbx_seq_one_letter_code
_entity_poly.pdbx_strand_id
1 'polypeptide(L)'
;MGKPGFMRDPVLLAYATLAVLSVPWLLLGLAPRPTSWAVQTVLDVALVWSGGRLARLATGQRHARRFWRALQVAMLCCTAGDAYQTILVVRDPSRTDVSVLQTVMVVVAMTIMAATMLRHPLGATGRQRLRLWLDAITVLAGVAIFLWYFSLAPQLSGAHAADRYVAAASAAVMLVVVFGVLKLVFSDPPPFTLSAGLVASVGITTTALGTSVSLVLTGGRIAFVVQVLSCTPHPRQPPAPGAAAASPQRAAHR
;
A
#
# COMPACT_ATOMS: atom_id res chain seq x y z
N MET A 1 -7.45 17.35 24.64
CA MET A 1 -8.36 16.70 23.67
C MET A 1 -7.75 15.38 23.23
N GLY A 2 -8.30 14.24 23.65
CA GLY A 2 -7.81 12.92 23.24
C GLY A 2 -8.07 12.70 21.75
N LYS A 3 -7.07 12.28 20.99
CA LYS A 3 -7.26 11.88 19.59
C LYS A 3 -8.28 10.74 19.55
N PRO A 4 -9.35 10.83 18.74
CA PRO A 4 -10.29 9.72 18.61
C PRO A 4 -9.50 8.47 18.19
N GLY A 5 -9.62 7.41 19.00
CA GLY A 5 -8.94 6.15 18.71
C GLY A 5 -9.45 5.54 17.41
N PHE A 6 -8.62 4.73 16.74
CA PHE A 6 -8.94 4.00 15.51
C PHE A 6 -10.34 3.34 15.52
N MET A 7 -10.76 2.80 16.67
CA MET A 7 -12.08 2.19 16.87
C MET A 7 -13.29 3.15 16.75
N ARG A 8 -13.07 4.46 16.64
CA ARG A 8 -14.14 5.47 16.49
C ARG A 8 -14.30 5.98 15.07
N ASP A 9 -13.45 5.58 14.13
CA ASP A 9 -13.61 5.94 12.72
C ASP A 9 -14.37 4.83 11.97
N PRO A 10 -15.69 5.01 11.73
CA PRO A 10 -16.51 3.97 11.10
C PRO A 10 -16.07 3.70 9.66
N VAL A 11 -15.43 4.66 8.99
CA VAL A 11 -14.97 4.50 7.60
C VAL A 11 -13.73 3.61 7.56
N LEU A 12 -12.75 3.85 8.44
CA LEU A 12 -11.58 2.99 8.55
C LEU A 12 -11.96 1.57 8.99
N LEU A 13 -12.92 1.44 9.92
CA LEU A 13 -13.47 0.13 10.29
C LEU A 13 -14.14 -0.56 9.11
N ALA A 14 -14.96 0.15 8.33
CA ALA A 14 -15.59 -0.43 7.13
C ALA A 14 -14.55 -0.93 6.11
N TYR A 15 -13.50 -0.14 5.83
CA TYR A 15 -12.41 -0.59 4.96
C TYR A 15 -11.64 -1.78 5.53
N ALA A 16 -11.33 -1.76 6.82
CA ALA A 16 -10.62 -2.85 7.49
C ALA A 16 -11.45 -4.14 7.48
N THR A 17 -12.74 -4.06 7.82
CA THR A 17 -13.65 -5.19 7.78
C THR A 17 -13.82 -5.72 6.36
N LEU A 18 -13.99 -4.84 5.36
CA LEU A 18 -14.11 -5.24 3.97
C LEU A 18 -12.82 -5.91 3.47
N ALA A 19 -11.65 -5.40 3.85
CA ALA A 19 -10.36 -6.01 3.54
C ALA A 19 -10.18 -7.38 4.23
N VAL A 20 -10.61 -7.52 5.48
CA VAL A 20 -10.53 -8.78 6.22
C VAL A 20 -11.52 -9.81 5.66
N LEU A 21 -12.71 -9.40 5.23
CA LEU A 21 -13.74 -10.28 4.69
C LEU A 21 -13.50 -10.67 3.23
N SER A 22 -12.85 -9.81 2.43
CA SER A 22 -12.51 -10.13 1.05
C SER A 22 -11.47 -11.26 0.95
N VAL A 23 -10.61 -11.41 1.97
CA VAL A 23 -9.63 -12.50 2.06
C VAL A 23 -10.27 -13.90 2.07
N PRO A 24 -11.12 -14.29 3.05
CA PRO A 24 -11.79 -15.59 3.07
C PRO A 24 -12.73 -15.75 1.88
N TRP A 25 -13.37 -14.68 1.42
CA TRP A 25 -14.25 -14.70 0.26
C TRP A 25 -13.53 -15.15 -1.02
N LEU A 26 -12.33 -14.61 -1.26
CA LEU A 26 -11.48 -15.00 -2.40
C LEU A 26 -10.87 -16.39 -2.20
N LEU A 27 -10.43 -16.69 -0.97
CA LEU A 27 -9.81 -17.96 -0.58
C LEU A 27 -10.68 -19.17 -0.82
N LEU A 28 -11.95 -19.06 -0.45
CA LEU A 28 -12.91 -20.15 -0.56
C LEU A 28 -13.40 -20.35 -2.00
N GLY A 29 -12.89 -19.55 -2.96
CA GLY A 29 -13.33 -19.60 -4.35
C GLY A 29 -14.80 -19.23 -4.53
N LEU A 30 -15.41 -18.56 -3.54
CA LEU A 30 -16.82 -18.18 -3.55
C LEU A 30 -17.11 -17.05 -4.54
N ALA A 31 -16.06 -16.37 -5.01
CA ALA A 31 -16.12 -15.26 -5.93
C ALA A 31 -15.80 -15.72 -7.37
N PRO A 32 -16.79 -15.77 -8.29
CA PRO A 32 -16.49 -15.79 -9.72
C PRO A 32 -15.57 -14.62 -10.07
N ARG A 33 -14.58 -14.80 -10.94
CA ARG A 33 -13.66 -13.73 -11.39
C ARG A 33 -14.30 -12.36 -11.70
N PRO A 34 -15.46 -12.25 -12.37
CA PRO A 34 -16.09 -10.94 -12.55
C PRO A 34 -16.42 -10.23 -11.23
N THR A 35 -16.78 -10.99 -10.18
CA THR A 35 -17.09 -10.43 -8.87
C THR A 35 -15.86 -9.87 -8.16
N SER A 36 -14.68 -10.50 -8.30
CA SER A 36 -13.45 -9.97 -7.69
C SER A 36 -13.02 -8.64 -8.33
N TRP A 37 -13.11 -8.55 -9.67
CA TRP A 37 -12.83 -7.30 -10.39
C TRP A 37 -13.83 -6.18 -10.07
N ALA A 38 -15.11 -6.53 -9.95
CA ALA A 38 -16.14 -5.58 -9.53
C ALA A 38 -15.88 -5.05 -8.11
N VAL A 39 -15.60 -5.95 -7.15
CA VAL A 39 -15.27 -5.56 -5.77
C VAL A 39 -14.02 -4.67 -5.73
N GLN A 40 -12.97 -5.03 -6.47
CA GLN A 40 -11.76 -4.23 -6.56
C GLN A 40 -12.03 -2.84 -7.14
N THR A 41 -12.82 -2.74 -8.22
CA THR A 41 -13.21 -1.44 -8.81
C THR A 41 -14.00 -0.58 -7.82
N VAL A 42 -14.92 -1.18 -7.05
CA VAL A 42 -15.70 -0.46 -6.03
C VAL A 42 -14.78 0.07 -4.92
N LEU A 43 -13.82 -0.74 -4.47
CA LEU A 43 -12.82 -0.33 -3.49
C LEU A 43 -11.99 0.85 -3.99
N ASP A 44 -11.55 0.79 -5.25
CA ASP A 44 -10.76 1.84 -5.90
C ASP A 44 -11.53 3.16 -6.02
N VAL A 45 -12.81 3.10 -6.43
CA VAL A 45 -13.71 4.27 -6.44
C VAL A 45 -13.83 4.88 -5.04
N ALA A 46 -14.01 4.03 -4.02
CA ALA A 46 -14.11 4.48 -2.64
C ALA A 46 -12.81 5.16 -2.18
N LEU A 47 -11.64 4.64 -2.58
CA LEU A 47 -10.34 5.24 -2.28
C LEU A 47 -10.13 6.57 -3.01
N VAL A 48 -10.55 6.69 -4.28
CA VAL A 48 -10.56 7.97 -5.01
C VAL A 48 -11.40 9.01 -4.28
N TRP A 49 -12.61 8.63 -3.86
CA TRP A 49 -13.52 9.51 -3.14
C TRP A 49 -12.93 9.96 -1.80
N SER A 50 -12.40 9.02 -1.01
CA SER A 50 -11.75 9.28 0.27
C SER A 50 -10.51 10.18 0.10
N GLY A 51 -9.67 9.91 -0.89
CA GLY A 51 -8.50 10.74 -1.22
C GLY A 51 -8.88 12.17 -1.60
N GLY A 52 -9.94 12.33 -2.41
CA GLY A 52 -10.49 13.65 -2.76
C GLY A 52 -11.05 14.40 -1.56
N ARG A 53 -11.73 13.69 -0.64
CA ARG A 53 -12.22 14.26 0.62
C ARG A 53 -11.05 14.72 1.50
N LEU A 54 -10.01 13.90 1.65
CA LEU A 54 -8.80 14.26 2.42
C LEU A 54 -8.06 15.44 1.80
N ALA A 55 -7.96 15.50 0.47
CA ALA A 55 -7.38 16.65 -0.24
C ALA A 55 -8.14 17.95 0.03
N ARG A 56 -9.47 17.89 0.16
CA ARG A 56 -10.32 19.03 0.54
C ARG A 56 -10.16 19.42 2.01
N LEU A 57 -10.01 18.45 2.91
CA LEU A 57 -9.82 18.70 4.35
C LEU A 57 -8.42 19.25 4.69
N ALA A 58 -7.43 19.03 3.83
CA ALA A 58 -6.08 19.58 3.97
C ALA A 58 -5.99 21.11 3.66
N THR A 59 -7.05 21.88 3.91
CA THR A 59 -7.05 23.35 3.78
C THR A 59 -6.02 23.97 4.71
N GLY A 60 -5.22 24.91 4.21
CA GLY A 60 -4.12 25.55 4.95
C GLY A 60 -2.76 24.84 4.85
N GLN A 61 -2.71 23.54 4.53
CA GLN A 61 -1.45 22.78 4.44
C GLN A 61 -1.08 22.47 2.98
N ARG A 62 -0.31 23.37 2.33
CA ARG A 62 0.04 23.24 0.90
C ARG A 62 0.70 21.90 0.54
N HIS A 63 1.62 21.41 1.38
CA HIS A 63 2.32 20.14 1.13
C HIS A 63 1.40 18.93 1.25
N ALA A 64 0.58 18.87 2.32
CA ALA A 64 -0.40 17.81 2.50
C ALA A 64 -1.41 17.78 1.35
N ARG A 65 -1.93 18.94 0.91
CA ARG A 65 -2.86 19.01 -0.21
C ARG A 65 -2.24 18.52 -1.53
N ARG A 66 -0.98 18.86 -1.81
CA ARG A 66 -0.26 18.35 -2.99
C ARG A 66 -0.10 16.84 -2.93
N PHE A 67 0.26 16.30 -1.76
CA PHE A 67 0.35 14.87 -1.52
C PHE A 67 -0.98 14.16 -1.80
N TRP A 68 -2.07 14.60 -1.16
CA TRP A 68 -3.38 13.99 -1.33
C TRP A 68 -3.93 14.08 -2.75
N ARG A 69 -3.64 15.17 -3.48
CA ARG A 69 -3.99 15.27 -4.91
C ARG A 69 -3.22 14.29 -5.77
N ALA A 70 -1.91 14.13 -5.54
CA ALA A 70 -1.12 13.16 -6.30
C ALA A 70 -1.56 11.72 -6.00
N LEU A 71 -1.88 11.42 -4.73
CA LEU A 71 -2.51 10.15 -4.35
C LEU A 71 -3.83 9.96 -5.11
N GLN A 72 -4.70 10.97 -5.12
CA GLN A 72 -5.98 10.90 -5.83
C GLN A 72 -5.82 10.63 -7.33
N VAL A 73 -4.85 11.27 -7.99
CA VAL A 73 -4.55 11.01 -9.42
C VAL A 73 -4.10 9.57 -9.62
N ALA A 74 -3.22 9.05 -8.76
CA ALA A 74 -2.82 7.65 -8.81
C ALA A 74 -4.01 6.70 -8.63
N MET A 75 -4.88 6.96 -7.64
CA MET A 75 -6.08 6.13 -7.43
C MET A 75 -7.05 6.19 -8.62
N LEU A 76 -7.17 7.34 -9.29
CA LEU A 76 -7.98 7.48 -10.51
C LEU A 76 -7.43 6.63 -11.64
N CYS A 77 -6.11 6.58 -11.81
CA CYS A 77 -5.47 5.70 -12.78
C CYS A 77 -5.78 4.22 -12.49
N CYS A 78 -5.60 3.76 -11.25
CA CYS A 78 -5.96 2.38 -10.87
C CYS A 78 -7.44 2.10 -11.13
N THR A 79 -8.33 2.99 -10.66
CA THR A 79 -9.79 2.85 -10.83
C THR A 79 -10.18 2.71 -12.30
N ALA A 80 -9.57 3.51 -13.19
CA ALA A 80 -9.85 3.45 -14.61
C ALA A 80 -9.35 2.14 -15.25
N GLY A 81 -8.16 1.68 -14.85
CA GLY A 81 -7.63 0.38 -15.29
C GLY A 81 -8.51 -0.79 -14.83
N ASP A 82 -8.91 -0.79 -13.56
CA ASP A 82 -9.70 -1.87 -12.96
C ASP A 82 -11.15 -1.85 -13.45
N ALA A 83 -11.73 -0.66 -13.68
CA ALA A 83 -13.03 -0.55 -14.33
C ALA A 83 -12.99 -1.10 -15.76
N TYR A 84 -11.95 -0.78 -16.53
CA TYR A 84 -11.77 -1.33 -17.88
C TYR A 84 -11.64 -2.86 -17.86
N GLN A 85 -10.83 -3.41 -16.95
CA GLN A 85 -10.68 -4.85 -16.79
C GLN A 85 -11.99 -5.51 -16.33
N THR A 86 -12.74 -4.89 -15.43
CA THR A 86 -14.05 -5.36 -14.99
C THR A 86 -15.02 -5.45 -16.15
N ILE A 87 -15.08 -4.40 -17.00
CA ILE A 87 -15.93 -4.40 -18.20
C ILE A 87 -15.54 -5.53 -19.16
N LEU A 88 -14.23 -5.77 -19.36
CA LEU A 88 -13.77 -6.87 -20.19
C LEU A 88 -14.21 -8.24 -19.66
N VAL A 89 -14.01 -8.51 -18.36
CA VAL A 89 -14.37 -9.80 -17.75
C VAL A 89 -15.89 -9.99 -17.66
N VAL A 90 -16.67 -8.92 -17.51
CA VAL A 90 -18.14 -8.99 -17.55
C VAL A 90 -18.65 -9.30 -18.96
N ARG A 91 -18.02 -8.72 -19.99
CA ARG A 91 -18.40 -8.98 -21.40
C ARG A 91 -17.96 -10.36 -21.88
N ASP A 92 -16.80 -10.81 -21.44
CA ASP A 92 -16.25 -12.12 -21.79
C ASP A 92 -15.63 -12.79 -20.54
N PRO A 93 -16.43 -13.57 -19.80
CA PRO A 93 -15.95 -14.27 -18.61
C PRO A 93 -14.89 -15.34 -18.90
N SER A 94 -14.71 -15.75 -20.16
CA SER A 94 -13.68 -16.71 -20.54
C SER A 94 -12.28 -16.08 -20.58
N ARG A 95 -12.21 -14.74 -20.69
CA ARG A 95 -10.96 -14.00 -20.70
C ARG A 95 -10.29 -14.05 -19.33
N THR A 96 -9.14 -14.70 -19.28
CA THR A 96 -8.39 -14.91 -18.03
C THR A 96 -7.33 -13.86 -17.78
N ASP A 97 -6.94 -13.14 -18.82
CA ASP A 97 -5.74 -12.33 -18.81
C ASP A 97 -6.01 -10.88 -18.39
N VAL A 98 -5.05 -10.33 -17.68
CA VAL A 98 -5.04 -8.91 -17.33
C VAL A 98 -4.73 -8.10 -18.60
N SER A 99 -5.54 -7.09 -18.89
CA SER A 99 -5.35 -6.27 -20.08
C SER A 99 -4.10 -5.38 -19.96
N VAL A 100 -3.43 -5.18 -21.09
CA VAL A 100 -2.25 -4.30 -21.18
C VAL A 100 -2.57 -2.88 -20.69
N LEU A 101 -3.78 -2.37 -21.01
CA LEU A 101 -4.21 -1.05 -20.56
C LEU A 101 -4.32 -0.97 -19.02
N GLN A 102 -4.91 -1.97 -18.37
CA GLN A 102 -4.97 -2.02 -16.91
C GLN A 102 -3.57 -2.01 -16.31
N THR A 103 -2.67 -2.85 -16.83
CA THR A 103 -1.27 -2.93 -16.36
C THR A 103 -0.57 -1.58 -16.49
N VAL A 104 -0.68 -0.91 -17.64
CA VAL A 104 -0.07 0.41 -17.87
C VAL A 104 -0.62 1.45 -16.88
N MET A 105 -1.94 1.47 -16.66
CA MET A 105 -2.56 2.42 -15.74
C MET A 105 -2.10 2.21 -14.29
N VAL A 106 -1.96 0.95 -13.85
CA VAL A 106 -1.41 0.61 -12.54
C VAL A 106 0.05 1.03 -12.42
N VAL A 107 0.89 0.75 -13.44
CA VAL A 107 2.30 1.17 -13.43
C VAL A 107 2.42 2.69 -13.33
N VAL A 108 1.60 3.43 -14.07
CA VAL A 108 1.55 4.90 -13.99
C VAL A 108 1.15 5.36 -12.58
N ALA A 109 0.08 4.79 -12.02
CA ALA A 109 -0.38 5.10 -10.67
C ALA A 109 0.72 4.89 -9.62
N MET A 110 1.39 3.74 -9.67
CA MET A 110 2.45 3.41 -8.73
C MET A 110 3.67 4.31 -8.90
N THR A 111 4.01 4.69 -10.13
CA THR A 111 5.10 5.64 -10.41
C THR A 111 4.80 7.01 -9.81
N ILE A 112 3.57 7.50 -9.97
CA ILE A 112 3.09 8.73 -9.34
C ILE A 112 3.21 8.63 -7.81
N MET A 113 2.80 7.49 -7.24
CA MET A 113 2.86 7.24 -5.80
C MET A 113 4.29 7.32 -5.27
N ALA A 114 5.18 6.53 -5.88
CA ALA A 114 6.59 6.47 -5.53
C ALA A 114 7.24 7.86 -5.63
N ALA A 115 7.04 8.56 -6.75
CA ALA A 115 7.58 9.90 -6.94
C ALA A 115 7.06 10.89 -5.88
N THR A 116 5.79 10.79 -5.51
CA THR A 116 5.16 11.64 -4.48
C THR A 116 5.75 11.35 -3.10
N MET A 117 5.86 10.08 -2.73
CA MET A 117 6.46 9.65 -1.47
C MET A 117 7.92 10.07 -1.37
N LEU A 118 8.70 9.91 -2.44
CA LEU A 118 10.12 10.31 -2.49
C LEU A 118 10.31 11.82 -2.35
N ARG A 119 9.39 12.62 -2.92
CA ARG A 119 9.41 14.09 -2.82
C ARG A 119 8.83 14.65 -1.53
N HIS A 120 8.16 13.84 -0.71
CA HIS A 120 7.63 14.32 0.58
C HIS A 120 8.78 14.71 1.52
N PRO A 121 8.75 15.93 2.10
CA PRO A 121 9.78 16.42 3.00
C PRO A 121 9.79 15.57 4.28
N LEU A 122 10.97 15.12 4.70
CA LEU A 122 11.13 14.18 5.81
C LEU A 122 11.30 14.84 7.17
N GLY A 123 11.38 16.17 7.27
CA GLY A 123 11.79 16.86 8.51
C GLY A 123 13.26 16.60 8.92
N ALA A 124 13.90 15.55 8.41
CA ALA A 124 15.29 15.21 8.68
C ALA A 124 16.29 16.10 7.93
N THR A 125 17.30 16.61 8.64
CA THR A 125 18.36 17.47 8.11
C THR A 125 19.67 16.69 7.86
N GLY A 126 20.40 17.07 6.81
CA GLY A 126 21.78 16.63 6.54
C GLY A 126 22.03 15.11 6.54
N ARG A 127 22.99 14.68 7.37
CA ARG A 127 23.48 13.29 7.46
C ARG A 127 22.41 12.28 7.87
N GLN A 128 21.44 12.67 8.68
CA GLN A 128 20.37 11.77 9.13
C GLN A 128 19.46 11.37 7.96
N ARG A 129 19.19 12.31 7.06
CA ARG A 129 18.48 12.03 5.81
C ARG A 129 19.28 11.08 4.92
N LEU A 130 20.57 11.30 4.74
CA LEU A 130 21.40 10.42 3.92
C LEU A 130 21.44 8.99 4.47
N ARG A 131 21.60 8.82 5.80
CA ARG A 131 21.60 7.50 6.43
C ARG A 131 20.28 6.77 6.23
N LEU A 132 19.15 7.47 6.36
CA LEU A 132 17.82 6.90 6.12
C LEU A 132 17.62 6.52 4.65
N TRP A 133 18.17 7.29 3.72
CA TRP A 133 18.17 6.94 2.29
C TRP A 133 19.05 5.74 1.97
N LEU A 134 20.24 5.63 2.58
CA LEU A 134 21.14 4.50 2.35
C LEU A 134 20.55 3.21 2.92
N ASP A 135 20.03 3.24 4.14
CA ASP A 135 19.36 2.09 4.78
C ASP A 135 18.18 1.59 3.93
N ALA A 136 17.35 2.53 3.47
CA ALA A 136 16.28 2.26 2.54
C ALA A 136 16.72 1.59 1.24
N ILE A 137 17.76 2.15 0.60
CA ILE A 137 18.32 1.62 -0.64
C ILE A 137 18.84 0.21 -0.41
N THR A 138 19.52 -0.05 0.72
CA THR A 138 20.03 -1.40 1.03
C THR A 138 18.90 -2.40 1.26
N VAL A 139 17.82 -2.01 1.95
CA VAL A 139 16.63 -2.86 2.12
C VAL A 139 15.97 -3.14 0.76
N LEU A 140 15.74 -2.10 -0.05
CA LEU A 140 15.15 -2.25 -1.38
C LEU A 140 16.01 -3.12 -2.30
N ALA A 141 17.34 -2.97 -2.25
CA ALA A 141 18.28 -3.81 -2.99
C ALA A 141 18.21 -5.27 -2.54
N GLY A 142 18.16 -5.53 -1.23
CA GLY A 142 18.02 -6.88 -0.69
C GLY A 142 16.74 -7.56 -1.16
N VAL A 143 15.61 -6.88 -1.10
CA VAL A 143 14.35 -7.47 -1.58
C VAL A 143 14.30 -7.59 -3.11
N ALA A 144 14.87 -6.64 -3.86
CA ALA A 144 15.00 -6.74 -5.31
C ALA A 144 15.83 -7.96 -5.73
N ILE A 145 16.96 -8.22 -5.05
CA ILE A 145 17.79 -9.41 -5.27
C ILE A 145 17.05 -10.69 -4.89
N PHE A 146 16.31 -10.69 -3.78
CA PHE A 146 15.50 -11.83 -3.36
C PHE A 146 14.42 -12.17 -4.41
N LEU A 147 13.69 -11.16 -4.88
CA LEU A 147 12.70 -11.32 -5.95
C LEU A 147 13.34 -11.77 -7.25
N TRP A 148 14.51 -11.22 -7.60
CA TRP A 148 15.26 -11.67 -8.75
C TRP A 148 15.59 -13.16 -8.64
N TYR A 149 16.17 -13.58 -7.52
CA TYR A 149 16.63 -14.95 -7.32
C TYR A 149 15.50 -15.97 -7.22
N PHE A 150 14.39 -15.63 -6.57
CA PHE A 150 13.30 -16.59 -6.32
C PHE A 150 12.13 -16.48 -7.32
N SER A 151 11.90 -15.33 -7.94
CA SER A 151 10.84 -15.16 -8.95
C SER A 151 11.37 -15.14 -10.38
N LEU A 152 12.52 -14.52 -10.66
CA LEU A 152 13.03 -14.37 -12.03
C LEU A 152 14.02 -15.47 -12.43
N ALA A 153 14.99 -15.79 -11.58
CA ALA A 153 16.07 -16.72 -11.90
C ALA A 153 15.58 -18.14 -12.28
N PRO A 154 14.57 -18.73 -11.60
CA PRO A 154 14.04 -20.03 -11.99
C PRO A 154 13.24 -19.99 -13.29
N GLN A 155 12.73 -18.80 -13.64
CA GLN A 155 11.90 -18.61 -14.83
C GLN A 155 12.73 -18.30 -16.07
N LEU A 156 13.90 -17.67 -15.95
CA LEU A 156 14.80 -17.32 -17.06
C LEU A 156 15.23 -18.49 -17.98
N SER A 157 14.93 -19.74 -17.60
CA SER A 157 15.15 -20.95 -18.39
C SER A 157 14.04 -21.32 -19.41
N GLY A 158 12.91 -20.58 -19.47
CA GLY A 158 11.79 -20.89 -20.41
C GLY A 158 11.44 -19.79 -21.45
N ALA A 159 10.46 -20.04 -22.33
CA ALA A 159 10.11 -19.19 -23.49
C ALA A 159 9.28 -17.90 -23.24
N HIS A 160 8.89 -17.55 -22.00
CA HIS A 160 7.96 -16.43 -21.72
C HIS A 160 8.66 -15.26 -21.01
N ALA A 161 9.60 -14.59 -21.69
CA ALA A 161 10.43 -13.53 -21.09
C ALA A 161 9.63 -12.27 -20.70
N ALA A 162 8.60 -11.90 -21.45
CA ALA A 162 7.85 -10.65 -21.23
C ALA A 162 7.06 -10.65 -19.90
N ASP A 163 6.33 -11.73 -19.60
CA ASP A 163 5.55 -11.85 -18.37
C ASP A 163 6.42 -11.78 -17.10
N ARG A 164 7.68 -12.21 -17.21
CA ARG A 164 8.68 -12.17 -16.14
C ARG A 164 9.11 -10.77 -15.79
N TYR A 165 9.40 -9.95 -16.80
CA TYR A 165 9.79 -8.56 -16.58
C TYR A 165 8.63 -7.77 -15.95
N VAL A 166 7.39 -8.06 -16.34
CA VAL A 166 6.19 -7.45 -15.74
C VAL A 166 6.05 -7.86 -14.27
N ALA A 167 6.23 -9.14 -13.94
CA ALA A 167 6.18 -9.62 -12.56
C ALA A 167 7.29 -8.98 -11.70
N ALA A 168 8.54 -8.96 -12.17
CA ALA A 168 9.65 -8.31 -11.48
C ALA A 168 9.39 -6.82 -11.24
N ALA A 169 8.95 -6.12 -12.28
CA ALA A 169 8.67 -4.69 -12.20
C ALA A 169 7.55 -4.42 -11.19
N SER A 170 6.47 -5.21 -11.19
CA SER A 170 5.38 -5.05 -10.23
C SER A 170 5.83 -5.26 -8.78
N ALA A 171 6.66 -6.27 -8.53
CA ALA A 171 7.16 -6.56 -7.18
C ALA A 171 8.16 -5.49 -6.70
N ALA A 172 9.07 -5.05 -7.56
CA ALA A 172 9.98 -3.93 -7.27
C ALA A 172 9.20 -2.65 -6.95
N VAL A 173 8.16 -2.36 -7.73
CA VAL A 173 7.28 -1.21 -7.52
C VAL A 173 6.55 -1.30 -6.18
N MET A 174 5.97 -2.46 -5.83
CA MET A 174 5.29 -2.63 -4.54
C MET A 174 6.23 -2.39 -3.36
N LEU A 175 7.48 -2.79 -3.46
CA LEU A 175 8.49 -2.53 -2.40
C LEU A 175 8.82 -1.06 -2.27
N VAL A 176 8.97 -0.36 -3.40
CA VAL A 176 9.14 1.10 -3.40
C VAL A 176 7.94 1.77 -2.71
N VAL A 177 6.73 1.26 -2.91
CA VAL A 177 5.52 1.76 -2.22
C VAL A 177 5.56 1.44 -0.72
N VAL A 178 5.89 0.21 -0.29
CA VAL A 178 6.03 -0.13 1.14
C VAL A 178 7.07 0.78 1.80
N PHE A 179 8.22 0.94 1.17
CA PHE A 179 9.26 1.83 1.65
C PHE A 179 8.76 3.27 1.75
N GLY A 180 8.08 3.76 0.72
CA GLY A 180 7.48 5.09 0.71
C GLY A 180 6.45 5.29 1.83
N VAL A 181 5.64 4.28 2.16
CA VAL A 181 4.70 4.32 3.29
C VAL A 181 5.45 4.38 4.62
N LEU A 182 6.43 3.50 4.84
CA LEU A 182 7.24 3.53 6.06
C LEU A 182 7.97 4.88 6.22
N LYS A 183 8.50 5.42 5.12
CA LYS A 183 9.10 6.76 5.07
C LYS A 183 8.12 7.83 5.54
N LEU A 184 6.86 7.78 5.11
CA LEU A 184 5.83 8.72 5.55
C LEU A 184 5.44 8.51 7.02
N VAL A 185 5.40 7.27 7.50
CA VAL A 185 5.17 6.95 8.92
C VAL A 185 6.20 7.63 9.81
N PHE A 186 7.47 7.63 9.39
CA PHE A 186 8.58 8.22 10.15
C PHE A 186 8.87 9.69 9.79
N SER A 187 8.06 10.32 8.93
CA SER A 187 8.21 11.73 8.59
C SER A 187 7.65 12.63 9.69
N ASP A 188 8.25 13.80 9.90
CA ASP A 188 7.77 14.78 10.88
C ASP A 188 7.39 16.10 10.19
N PRO A 189 6.11 16.54 10.25
CA PRO A 189 4.96 15.84 10.81
C PRO A 189 4.41 14.74 9.86
N PRO A 190 3.96 13.58 10.39
CA PRO A 190 3.47 12.50 9.53
C PRO A 190 2.08 12.86 8.96
N PRO A 191 1.81 12.53 7.68
CA PRO A 191 0.52 12.85 7.04
C PRO A 191 -0.65 11.99 7.55
N PHE A 192 -0.36 10.91 8.29
CA PHE A 192 -1.34 10.00 8.87
C PHE A 192 -0.83 9.41 10.19
N THR A 193 -1.71 8.74 10.93
CA THR A 193 -1.34 8.09 12.20
C THR A 193 -0.48 6.85 11.95
N LEU A 194 0.41 6.54 12.90
CA LEU A 194 1.27 5.33 12.84
C LEU A 194 0.46 4.06 12.55
N SER A 195 -0.70 3.90 13.20
CA SER A 195 -1.58 2.75 12.99
C SER A 195 -2.09 2.66 11.56
N ALA A 196 -2.48 3.79 10.93
CA ALA A 196 -2.94 3.80 9.55
C ALA A 196 -1.81 3.43 8.58
N GLY A 197 -0.59 3.91 8.87
CA GLY A 197 0.59 3.54 8.11
C GLY A 197 0.95 2.06 8.21
N LEU A 198 0.91 1.48 9.42
CA LEU A 198 1.16 0.05 9.63
C LEU A 198 0.11 -0.81 8.92
N VAL A 199 -1.18 -0.48 9.03
CA VAL A 199 -2.26 -1.18 8.32
C VAL A 199 -2.05 -1.12 6.81
N ALA A 200 -1.68 0.06 6.28
CA ALA A 200 -1.35 0.21 4.86
C ALA A 200 -0.14 -0.64 4.44
N SER A 201 0.95 -0.62 5.21
CA SER A 201 2.15 -1.42 4.94
C SER A 201 1.87 -2.92 4.95
N VAL A 202 1.05 -3.40 5.88
CA VAL A 202 0.60 -4.80 5.91
C VAL A 202 -0.19 -5.11 4.65
N GLY A 203 -1.20 -4.28 4.31
CA GLY A 203 -2.00 -4.47 3.11
C GLY A 203 -1.17 -4.54 1.82
N ILE A 204 -0.22 -3.62 1.63
CA ILE A 204 0.64 -3.59 0.44
C ILE A 204 1.57 -4.81 0.39
N THR A 205 2.22 -5.15 1.51
CA THR A 205 3.11 -6.32 1.59
C THR A 205 2.34 -7.60 1.28
N THR A 206 1.13 -7.71 1.82
CA THR A 206 0.21 -8.80 1.57
C THR A 206 -0.19 -8.89 0.09
N THR A 207 -0.53 -7.77 -0.54
CA THR A 207 -0.84 -7.75 -1.99
C THR A 207 0.36 -8.20 -2.81
N ALA A 208 1.56 -7.70 -2.50
CA ALA A 208 2.80 -8.07 -3.18
C ALA A 208 3.11 -9.56 -3.05
N LEU A 209 2.94 -10.13 -1.84
CA LEU A 209 3.09 -11.57 -1.62
C LEU A 209 2.03 -12.36 -2.38
N GLY A 210 0.77 -11.94 -2.32
CA GLY A 210 -0.33 -12.61 -3.00
C GLY A 210 -0.14 -12.67 -4.52
N THR A 211 0.33 -11.59 -5.13
CA THR A 211 0.61 -11.55 -6.59
C THR A 211 1.80 -12.43 -6.95
N SER A 212 2.92 -12.37 -6.21
CA SER A 212 4.10 -13.19 -6.48
C SER A 212 3.86 -14.68 -6.23
N VAL A 213 3.16 -15.04 -5.15
CA VAL A 213 2.90 -16.44 -4.78
C VAL A 213 1.82 -17.07 -5.68
N SER A 214 0.81 -16.30 -6.11
CA SER A 214 -0.18 -16.78 -7.12
C SER A 214 0.51 -17.25 -8.39
N LEU A 215 1.51 -16.48 -8.84
CA LEU A 215 2.26 -16.75 -10.06
C LEU A 215 3.09 -18.03 -9.96
N VAL A 216 3.72 -18.26 -8.81
CA VAL A 216 4.69 -19.37 -8.62
C VAL A 216 4.02 -20.66 -8.18
N LEU A 217 3.09 -20.63 -7.23
CA LEU A 217 2.64 -21.85 -6.57
C LEU A 217 1.50 -22.58 -7.25
N THR A 218 0.71 -21.95 -8.14
CA THR A 218 -0.64 -22.49 -8.34
C THR A 218 -1.27 -22.60 -9.71
N GLY A 219 -0.96 -21.78 -10.70
CA GLY A 219 -2.02 -21.57 -11.70
C GLY A 219 -3.36 -21.14 -11.04
N GLY A 220 -3.32 -20.45 -9.88
CA GLY A 220 -4.44 -19.68 -9.30
C GLY A 220 -5.15 -20.13 -8.01
N ARG A 221 -4.57 -20.87 -7.05
CA ARG A 221 -5.34 -21.47 -5.91
C ARG A 221 -4.78 -21.39 -4.47
N ILE A 222 -3.53 -21.02 -4.20
CA ILE A 222 -2.89 -21.20 -2.86
C ILE A 222 -2.16 -19.93 -2.38
N ALA A 223 -2.30 -18.80 -3.06
CA ALA A 223 -1.61 -17.54 -2.72
C ALA A 223 -1.98 -16.89 -1.37
N PHE A 224 -2.86 -17.51 -0.60
CA PHE A 224 -3.67 -16.82 0.39
C PHE A 224 -3.46 -17.29 1.83
N VAL A 225 -2.67 -18.34 2.06
CA VAL A 225 -2.38 -18.84 3.43
C VAL A 225 -1.49 -17.87 4.21
N VAL A 226 -0.63 -17.11 3.52
CA VAL A 226 0.29 -16.13 4.15
C VAL A 226 -0.45 -14.86 4.63
N GLN A 227 -1.65 -14.59 4.09
CA GLN A 227 -2.51 -13.47 4.52
C GLN A 227 -2.99 -13.56 5.98
N VAL A 228 -3.08 -14.78 6.51
CA VAL A 228 -3.75 -15.08 7.79
C VAL A 228 -2.91 -14.64 9.00
N LEU A 229 -1.58 -14.58 8.88
CA LEU A 229 -0.69 -14.31 10.02
C LEU A 229 -0.53 -12.82 10.36
N SER A 230 -0.84 -11.90 9.45
CA SER A 230 -0.57 -10.46 9.63
C SER A 230 -1.70 -9.67 10.30
N CYS A 231 -2.85 -10.29 10.58
CA CYS A 231 -4.02 -9.62 11.16
C CYS A 231 -4.29 -9.95 12.62
N THR A 232 -3.42 -10.70 13.33
CA THR A 232 -3.58 -10.82 14.77
C THR A 232 -3.30 -9.47 15.41
N PRO A 233 -4.28 -8.85 16.10
CA PRO A 233 -4.09 -7.53 16.70
C PRO A 233 -2.92 -7.59 17.67
N HIS A 234 -1.89 -6.79 17.40
CA HIS A 234 -0.79 -6.59 18.33
C HIS A 234 -1.37 -5.99 19.62
N PRO A 235 -1.17 -6.61 20.81
CA PRO A 235 -1.64 -6.07 22.06
C PRO A 235 -1.13 -4.64 22.20
N ARG A 236 -2.03 -3.71 22.57
CA ARG A 236 -1.69 -2.31 22.78
C ARG A 236 -0.51 -2.24 23.72
N GLN A 237 0.61 -1.76 23.21
CA GLN A 237 1.78 -1.47 24.03
C GLN A 237 1.34 -0.44 25.09
N PRO A 238 1.45 -0.76 26.39
CA PRO A 238 1.09 0.18 27.43
C PRO A 238 1.92 1.45 27.26
N PRO A 239 1.36 2.64 27.56
CA PRO A 239 2.09 3.89 27.48
C PRO A 239 3.39 3.76 28.29
N ALA A 240 4.52 4.14 27.69
CA ALA A 240 5.81 4.11 28.35
C ALA A 240 5.69 4.87 29.70
N PRO A 241 5.98 4.22 30.84
CA PRO A 241 5.96 4.88 32.14
C PRO A 241 7.09 5.90 32.17
N GLY A 242 6.77 7.17 31.93
CA GLY A 242 7.78 8.24 31.94
C GLY A 242 7.34 9.61 31.40
N ALA A 243 6.22 9.71 30.68
CA ALA A 243 5.79 10.99 30.08
C ALA A 243 5.00 11.94 31.02
N ALA A 244 4.86 11.59 32.31
CA ALA A 244 4.08 12.36 33.28
C ALA A 244 4.96 12.88 34.43
N ALA A 245 5.94 13.74 34.14
CA ALA A 245 6.57 14.64 35.12
C ALA A 245 7.52 15.66 34.45
N ALA A 246 7.00 16.56 33.63
CA ALA A 246 7.71 17.81 33.33
C ALA A 246 7.05 18.93 34.16
N SER A 247 7.58 19.11 35.37
CA SER A 247 7.17 20.13 36.32
C SER A 247 7.31 21.55 35.76
N PRO A 248 6.34 22.46 35.98
CA PRO A 248 6.50 23.87 35.70
C PRO A 248 7.28 24.53 36.86
N GLN A 249 8.61 24.51 36.78
CA GLN A 249 9.46 25.24 37.74
C GLN A 249 10.61 25.96 37.02
N ARG A 250 10.27 27.00 36.27
CA ARG A 250 11.22 28.07 35.89
C ARG A 250 10.48 29.41 35.83
N ALA A 251 10.10 29.89 37.00
CA ALA A 251 9.74 31.29 37.25
C ALA A 251 10.28 31.68 38.62
N ALA A 252 11.61 31.84 38.72
CA ALA A 252 12.30 32.63 39.75
C ALA A 252 13.81 32.54 39.47
N HIS A 253 14.41 33.67 39.11
CA HIS A 253 15.84 34.03 39.06
C HIS A 253 16.32 34.54 37.69
N ARG A 254 16.13 35.84 37.52
CA ARG A 254 17.12 36.88 37.13
C ARG A 254 16.48 37.92 36.22
#